data_AF-A9WM65-F1
#
_entry.id   AF-A9WM65-F1
#
_cell.length_a   1.000
_cell.length_b   1.000
_cell.length_c   1.000
_cell.angle_alpha   90.00
_cell.angle_beta   90.00
_cell.angle_gamma   90.00
#
_symmetry.space_group_name_H-M   'P 1'
#
loop_
_entity.id
_entity.type
_entity.pdbx_description
1 polymer ?
#
loop_
_entity_poly.entity_id
_entity_poly.type
_entity_poly.pdbx_seq_one_letter_code
_entity_poly.pdbx_strand_id
1 'polypeptide(L)'
;MLATLIHAVPQLVPTDGEWITFDVNSLAQNFWSVTFDGLTFGAIYALVALGYTLVYGVLNLINFAHSEVFIVGCYGVVFTLTSLGFGPSAPRLDIWSIILNPVLAMVVAMIASAAVAYVLERVAYRP
;
A
#
# COMPACT_ATOMS: atom_id res chain seq x y z
N MET A 1 5.25 -1.40 36.37
CA MET A 1 4.53 -1.60 35.09
C MET A 1 3.01 -1.38 35.23
N LEU A 2 2.36 -1.81 36.33
CA LEU A 2 0.94 -1.51 36.60
C LEU A 2 0.66 -0.04 37.01
N ALA A 3 1.62 0.66 37.62
CA ALA A 3 1.45 2.04 38.08
C ALA A 3 1.42 3.11 36.96
N THR A 4 2.03 2.83 35.80
CA THR A 4 2.04 3.75 34.64
C THR A 4 0.71 3.75 33.88
N LEU A 5 -0.12 2.70 34.02
CA LEU A 5 -1.41 2.62 33.34
C LEU A 5 -2.50 3.48 34.01
N ILE A 6 -2.42 3.73 35.33
CA ILE A 6 -3.44 4.50 36.06
C ILE A 6 -3.33 6.01 35.78
N HIS A 7 -2.13 6.51 35.49
CA HIS A 7 -1.88 7.93 35.20
C HIS A 7 -2.21 8.35 33.75
N ALA A 8 -2.45 7.38 32.85
CA ALA A 8 -2.82 7.64 31.45
C ALA A 8 -4.35 7.68 31.23
N VAL A 9 -5.14 7.13 32.15
CA VAL A 9 -6.61 7.08 32.07
C VAL A 9 -7.32 8.45 32.26
N PRO A 10 -6.79 9.47 32.97
CA PRO A 10 -7.51 10.75 33.14
C PRO A 10 -7.52 11.63 31.89
N GLN A 11 -6.91 11.20 30.77
CA GLN A 11 -6.86 11.96 29.52
C GLN A 11 -7.83 11.45 28.44
N LEU A 12 -8.61 10.40 28.74
CA LEU A 12 -9.59 9.80 27.82
C LEU A 12 -11.04 10.20 28.12
N VAL A 13 -11.26 11.03 29.15
CA VAL A 13 -12.58 11.56 29.51
C VAL A 13 -12.49 13.08 29.40
N PRO A 14 -13.03 13.69 28.33
CA PRO A 14 -13.24 15.14 28.26
C PRO A 14 -13.99 15.60 29.52
N THR A 15 -13.38 16.49 30.30
CA THR A 15 -13.93 17.02 31.58
C THR A 15 -14.92 18.17 31.37
N ASP A 16 -15.05 18.57 30.12
CA ASP A 16 -15.91 19.56 29.53
C ASP A 16 -16.87 18.78 28.63
N GLY A 17 -18.18 19.08 28.72
CA GLY A 17 -19.25 18.38 27.99
C GLY A 17 -19.21 18.52 26.46
N GLU A 18 -18.01 18.69 25.88
CA GLU A 18 -17.70 18.89 24.46
C GLU A 18 -16.98 17.68 23.85
N TRP A 19 -17.33 16.47 24.27
CA TRP A 19 -17.03 15.21 23.58
C TRP A 19 -17.36 15.22 22.06
N ILE A 20 -18.19 16.15 21.58
CA ILE A 20 -18.41 16.44 20.16
C ILE A 20 -18.48 17.96 19.98
N THR A 21 -17.34 18.57 19.62
CA THR A 21 -17.27 19.98 19.19
C THR A 21 -17.10 20.07 17.68
N PHE A 22 -17.93 20.87 17.01
CA PHE A 22 -17.90 21.03 15.56
C PHE A 22 -16.86 22.09 15.17
N ASP A 23 -15.62 21.65 14.93
CA ASP A 23 -14.56 22.54 14.45
C ASP A 23 -14.65 22.78 12.93
N VAL A 24 -15.41 23.82 12.57
CA VAL A 24 -15.62 24.24 11.18
C VAL A 24 -14.33 24.75 10.51
N ASN A 25 -13.34 25.22 11.28
CA ASN A 25 -12.07 25.69 10.73
C ASN A 25 -11.19 24.51 10.33
N SER A 26 -11.12 23.48 11.19
CA SER A 26 -10.44 22.23 10.87
C SER A 26 -11.09 21.53 9.66
N LEU A 27 -12.42 21.52 9.59
CA LEU A 27 -13.13 21.02 8.41
C LEU A 27 -12.70 21.77 7.14
N ALA A 28 -12.72 23.10 7.15
CA ALA A 28 -12.39 23.90 5.98
C ALA A 28 -10.94 23.70 5.51
N GLN A 29 -9.99 23.57 6.43
CA GLN A 29 -8.57 23.35 6.10
C GLN A 29 -8.31 21.93 5.56
N ASN A 30 -8.95 20.93 6.15
CA ASN A 30 -8.72 19.53 5.79
C ASN A 30 -9.59 19.06 4.63
N PHE A 31 -10.70 19.76 4.32
CA PHE A 31 -11.68 19.35 3.31
C PHE A 31 -11.03 18.94 2.00
N TRP A 32 -10.05 19.73 1.52
CA TRP A 32 -9.42 19.46 0.24
C TRP A 32 -8.44 18.28 0.28
N SER A 33 -7.63 18.17 1.35
CA SER A 33 -6.72 17.04 1.54
C SER A 33 -7.50 15.72 1.61
N VAL A 34 -8.50 15.64 2.50
CA VAL A 34 -9.24 14.39 2.72
C VAL A 34 -10.08 13.99 1.50
N THR A 35 -10.53 14.96 0.70
CA THR A 35 -11.21 14.69 -0.58
C THR A 35 -10.27 14.03 -1.58
N PHE A 36 -9.05 14.56 -1.75
CA PHE A 36 -8.07 13.95 -2.65
C PHE A 36 -7.59 12.60 -2.14
N ASP A 37 -7.30 12.46 -0.84
CA ASP A 37 -6.90 11.18 -0.26
C ASP A 37 -7.99 10.12 -0.48
N GLY A 38 -9.26 10.48 -0.26
CA GLY A 38 -10.41 9.62 -0.52
C GLY A 38 -10.54 9.24 -1.99
N LEU A 39 -10.38 10.20 -2.92
CA LEU A 39 -10.44 9.94 -4.36
C LEU A 39 -9.28 9.06 -4.83
N THR A 40 -8.07 9.27 -4.30
CA THR A 40 -6.89 8.46 -4.63
C THR A 40 -7.08 7.02 -4.19
N PHE A 41 -7.50 6.77 -2.95
CA PHE A 41 -7.79 5.41 -2.50
C PHE A 41 -8.95 4.79 -3.29
N GLY A 42 -10.03 5.55 -3.53
CA GLY A 42 -11.15 5.10 -4.36
C GLY A 42 -10.74 4.71 -5.79
N ALA A 43 -9.88 5.51 -6.43
CA ALA A 43 -9.36 5.23 -7.76
C ALA A 43 -8.46 3.99 -7.79
N ILE A 44 -7.61 3.79 -6.77
CA ILE A 44 -6.80 2.57 -6.64
C ILE A 44 -7.72 1.34 -6.54
N TYR A 45 -8.74 1.37 -5.68
CA TYR A 45 -9.67 0.25 -5.55
C TYR A 45 -10.51 0.02 -6.82
N ALA A 46 -10.97 1.09 -7.48
CA ALA A 46 -11.70 0.99 -8.73
C ALA A 46 -10.85 0.37 -9.86
N LEU A 47 -9.57 0.74 -9.94
CA LEU A 47 -8.63 0.20 -10.94
C LEU A 47 -8.34 -1.28 -10.67
N VAL A 48 -8.18 -1.68 -9.40
CA VAL A 48 -8.03 -3.09 -9.02
C VAL A 48 -9.27 -3.89 -9.40
N ALA A 49 -10.47 -3.39 -9.09
CA ALA A 49 -11.73 -4.05 -9.45
C ALA A 49 -11.88 -4.17 -10.98
N LEU A 50 -11.56 -3.12 -11.73
CA LEU A 50 -11.57 -3.12 -13.20
C LEU A 50 -10.56 -4.12 -13.77
N GLY A 51 -9.36 -4.22 -13.21
CA GLY A 51 -8.36 -5.22 -13.61
C GLY A 51 -8.89 -6.65 -13.48
N TYR A 52 -9.56 -6.96 -12.37
CA TYR A 52 -10.17 -8.28 -12.19
C TYR A 52 -11.34 -8.55 -13.13
N THR A 53 -12.20 -7.56 -13.40
CA THR A 53 -13.32 -7.75 -14.34
C THR A 53 -12.86 -7.90 -15.78
N LEU A 54 -11.78 -7.25 -16.20
CA LEU A 54 -11.21 -7.45 -17.54
C LEU A 54 -10.58 -8.83 -17.72
N VAL A 55 -9.82 -9.30 -16.73
CA VAL A 55 -9.15 -10.61 -16.78
C VAL A 55 -10.19 -11.74 -16.85
N TYR A 56 -11.17 -11.73 -15.94
CA TYR A 56 -12.19 -12.78 -15.91
C TYR A 56 -13.32 -12.58 -16.92
N GLY A 57 -13.57 -11.35 -17.37
CA GLY A 57 -14.65 -11.03 -18.30
C GLY A 57 -14.39 -11.47 -19.74
N VAL A 58 -13.12 -11.55 -20.18
CA VAL A 58 -12.78 -11.92 -21.57
C VAL A 58 -12.15 -13.31 -21.69
N LEU A 59 -11.36 -13.76 -20.70
CA LEU A 59 -10.56 -14.99 -20.84
C LEU A 59 -11.21 -16.25 -20.26
N ASN A 60 -12.33 -16.16 -19.52
CA ASN A 60 -13.08 -17.30 -18.95
C ASN A 60 -12.24 -18.37 -18.19
N LEU A 61 -11.03 -18.02 -17.74
CA LEU A 61 -10.16 -18.89 -16.96
C LEU A 61 -9.89 -18.24 -15.60
N ILE A 62 -10.28 -18.93 -14.53
CA ILE A 62 -10.00 -18.51 -13.16
C ILE A 62 -8.54 -18.86 -12.87
N ASN A 63 -7.62 -17.94 -13.21
CA ASN A 63 -6.21 -18.11 -12.86
C ASN A 63 -6.04 -17.91 -11.35
N PHE A 64 -5.90 -19.02 -10.61
CA PHE A 64 -5.68 -19.01 -9.15
C PHE A 64 -4.30 -18.49 -8.74
N ALA A 65 -3.33 -18.42 -9.65
CA ALA A 65 -2.00 -17.88 -9.38
C ALA A 65 -1.91 -16.35 -9.52
N HIS A 66 -3.00 -15.67 -9.92
CA HIS A 66 -2.95 -14.24 -10.21
C HIS A 66 -2.55 -13.40 -8.98
N SER A 67 -3.10 -13.70 -7.80
CA SER A 67 -2.71 -13.03 -6.55
C SER A 67 -1.32 -13.43 -6.07
N GLU A 68 -0.92 -14.69 -6.30
CA GLU A 68 0.40 -15.20 -5.88
C GLU A 68 1.53 -14.56 -6.68
N VAL A 69 1.39 -14.46 -8.00
CA VAL A 69 2.37 -13.79 -8.88
C VAL A 69 2.48 -12.29 -8.55
N PHE A 70 1.35 -11.64 -8.25
CA PHE A 70 1.32 -10.24 -7.83
C PHE A 70 2.06 -10.02 -6.51
N ILE A 71 1.80 -10.88 -5.52
CA ILE A 71 2.43 -10.80 -4.20
C ILE A 71 3.95 -10.97 -4.29
N VAL A 72 4.46 -11.86 -5.16
CA VAL A 72 5.92 -11.99 -5.35
C VAL A 72 6.54 -10.70 -5.91
N GLY A 73 5.86 -10.02 -6.83
CA GLY A 73 6.28 -8.69 -7.30
C GLY A 73 6.34 -7.66 -6.15
N CYS A 74 5.31 -7.61 -5.29
CA CYS A 74 5.28 -6.74 -4.11
C CYS A 74 6.41 -7.04 -3.13
N TYR A 75 6.70 -8.32 -2.85
CA TYR A 75 7.85 -8.68 -2.02
C TYR A 75 9.17 -8.25 -2.68
N GLY A 76 9.29 -8.34 -4.01
CA GLY A 76 10.43 -7.79 -4.75
C GLY A 76 10.66 -6.31 -4.47
N VAL A 77 9.60 -5.50 -4.44
CA VAL A 77 9.66 -4.08 -4.03
C VAL A 77 10.16 -3.93 -2.60
N VAL A 78 9.56 -4.66 -1.66
CA VAL A 78 9.90 -4.57 -0.22
C VAL A 78 11.36 -4.96 0.02
N PHE A 79 11.83 -6.07 -0.54
CA PHE A 79 13.23 -6.49 -0.40
C PHE A 79 14.20 -5.49 -1.04
N THR A 80 13.86 -4.94 -2.21
CA THR A 80 14.71 -3.94 -2.88
C THR A 80 14.81 -2.67 -2.04
N LEU A 81 13.69 -2.12 -1.59
CA LEU A 81 13.72 -0.91 -0.75
C LEU A 81 14.38 -1.16 0.60
N THR A 82 14.10 -2.29 1.25
CA THR A 82 14.75 -2.64 2.54
C THR A 82 16.26 -2.77 2.38
N SER A 83 16.74 -3.41 1.31
CA SER A 83 18.18 -3.53 1.02
C SER A 83 18.84 -2.20 0.65
N LEU A 84 18.09 -1.27 0.06
CA LEU A 84 18.53 0.11 -0.19
C LEU A 84 18.48 1.00 1.07
N GLY A 85 18.15 0.45 2.24
CA GLY A 85 18.17 1.15 3.52
C GLY A 85 16.88 1.90 3.85
N PHE A 86 15.78 1.63 3.14
CA PHE A 86 14.46 2.14 3.51
C PHE A 86 13.93 1.32 4.69
N GLY A 87 14.13 1.84 5.91
CA GLY A 87 13.61 1.29 7.15
C GLY A 87 12.39 2.06 7.68
N PRO A 88 12.01 1.86 8.97
CA PRO A 88 10.89 2.57 9.61
C PRO A 88 11.09 4.08 9.76
N SER A 89 12.32 4.56 9.58
CA SER A 89 12.68 5.98 9.70
C SER A 89 12.91 6.58 8.32
N ALA A 90 12.45 7.81 8.11
CA ALA A 90 12.66 8.54 6.87
C ALA A 90 14.17 8.61 6.55
N PRO A 91 14.63 7.95 5.48
CA PRO A 91 16.03 8.01 5.13
C PRO A 91 16.33 9.40 4.57
N ARG A 92 17.41 10.02 5.04
CA ARG A 92 17.85 11.33 4.53
C ARG A 92 18.51 11.11 3.17
N LEU A 93 17.69 11.06 2.13
CA LEU A 93 18.10 10.77 0.76
C LEU A 93 18.34 12.05 -0.03
N ASP A 94 19.26 11.96 -0.99
CA ASP A 94 19.43 12.96 -2.02
C ASP A 94 18.23 12.93 -2.99
N ILE A 95 17.95 14.06 -3.65
CA ILE A 95 16.77 14.23 -4.53
C ILE A 95 16.73 13.17 -5.63
N TRP A 96 17.91 12.78 -6.12
CA TRP A 96 18.07 11.75 -7.17
C TRP A 96 17.66 10.38 -6.67
N SER A 97 18.02 10.02 -5.44
CA SER A 97 17.69 8.72 -4.84
C SER A 97 16.19 8.56 -4.55
N ILE A 98 15.46 9.67 -4.32
CA ILE A 98 14.00 9.64 -4.13
C ILE A 98 13.29 9.11 -5.38
N ILE A 99 13.81 9.40 -6.57
CA ILE A 99 13.21 8.96 -7.84
C ILE A 99 13.81 7.63 -8.28
N LEU A 100 15.14 7.49 -8.20
CA LEU A 100 15.84 6.34 -8.78
C LEU A 100 15.57 5.04 -8.01
N ASN A 101 15.46 5.11 -6.69
CA ASN A 101 15.25 3.94 -5.84
C ASN A 101 13.86 3.29 -6.05
N PRO A 102 12.72 4.02 -6.06
CA PRO A 102 11.43 3.41 -6.39
C PRO A 102 11.35 2.95 -7.85
N VAL A 103 11.99 3.65 -8.80
CA VAL A 103 12.07 3.17 -10.20
C VAL A 103 12.82 1.84 -10.27
N LEU A 104 13.95 1.71 -9.58
CA LEU A 104 14.68 0.45 -9.48
C LEU A 104 13.81 -0.65 -8.86
N ALA A 105 13.10 -0.34 -7.77
CA ALA A 105 12.19 -1.27 -7.11
C ALA A 105 11.06 -1.74 -8.05
N MET A 106 10.51 -0.87 -8.90
CA MET A 106 9.53 -1.25 -9.92
C MET A 106 10.13 -2.20 -10.95
N VAL A 107 11.36 -1.95 -11.42
CA VAL A 107 12.04 -2.84 -12.37
C VAL A 107 12.27 -4.22 -11.75
N VAL A 108 12.74 -4.28 -10.50
CA VAL A 108 12.92 -5.56 -9.78
C VAL A 108 11.59 -6.30 -9.62
N ALA A 109 10.50 -5.60 -9.27
CA ALA A 109 9.18 -6.19 -9.14
C ALA A 109 8.63 -6.75 -10.46
N MET A 110 8.86 -6.06 -11.59
CA MET A 110 8.51 -6.56 -12.92
C MET A 110 9.27 -7.83 -13.25
N ILE A 111 10.59 -7.85 -13.00
CA ILE A 111 11.41 -9.05 -13.24
C ILE A 111 10.96 -10.21 -12.35
N ALA A 112 10.72 -9.96 -11.07
CA ALA A 112 10.30 -10.99 -10.11
C ALA A 112 8.95 -11.61 -10.50
N SER A 113 7.94 -10.78 -10.80
CA SER A 113 6.62 -11.29 -11.20
C SER A 113 6.66 -11.97 -12.58
N ALA A 114 7.42 -11.46 -13.55
CA ALA A 114 7.61 -12.09 -14.84
C ALA A 114 8.32 -13.46 -14.73
N ALA A 115 9.32 -13.57 -13.86
CA ALA A 115 10.02 -14.83 -13.62
C ALA A 115 9.08 -15.89 -13.05
N VAL A 116 8.24 -15.54 -12.07
CA VAL A 116 7.24 -16.48 -11.52
C VAL A 116 6.20 -16.85 -12.58
N ALA A 117 5.69 -15.89 -13.34
CA ALA A 117 4.75 -16.16 -14.43
C ALA A 117 5.33 -17.12 -15.47
N TYR A 118 6.60 -16.92 -15.85
CA TYR A 118 7.31 -17.80 -16.77
C TYR A 118 7.54 -19.20 -16.19
N VAL A 119 7.93 -19.30 -14.92
CA VAL A 119 8.10 -20.60 -14.25
C VAL A 119 6.78 -21.35 -14.17
N LEU A 120 5.67 -20.66 -13.90
CA LEU A 120 4.33 -21.26 -13.92
C LEU A 120 3.96 -21.79 -15.30
N GLU A 121 4.19 -21.02 -16.35
CA GLU A 121 3.95 -21.49 -17.73
C GLU A 121 4.79 -22.73 -18.04
N ARG A 122 6.07 -22.72 -17.64
CA ARG A 122 6.94 -23.87 -17.85
C ARG A 122 6.45 -25.10 -17.08
N VAL A 123 6.28 -25.01 -15.76
CA VAL A 123 5.96 -26.16 -14.91
C VAL A 123 4.54 -26.70 -15.17
N ALA A 124 3.56 -25.82 -15.38
CA ALA A 124 2.16 -26.23 -15.50
C ALA A 124 1.77 -26.62 -16.94
N TYR A 125 2.26 -25.91 -17.95
CA TYR A 125 1.84 -26.13 -19.34
C TYR A 125 2.80 -26.99 -20.15
N ARG A 126 4.06 -27.12 -19.74
CA ARG A 126 5.02 -28.01 -20.40
C ARG A 126 6.03 -28.60 -19.40
N PRO A 127 5.67 -29.68 -18.68
CA PRO A 127 6.71 -30.57 -18.17
C PRO A 127 7.60 -31.08 -19.34
#